data_AF-A0A5E6N0K0-F1
#
_entry.id   AF-A0A5E6N0K0-F1
#
_cell.length_a   1.000
_cell.length_b   1.000
_cell.length_c   1.000
_cell.angle_alpha   90.00
_cell.angle_beta   90.00
_cell.angle_gamma   90.00
#
_symmetry.space_group_name_H-M   'P 1'
#
loop_
_entity.id
_entity.type
_entity.pdbx_description
1 polymer ?
#
loop_
_entity_poly.entity_id
_entity_poly.type
_entity_poly.pdbx_seq_one_letter_code
_entity_poly.pdbx_strand_id
1 'polypeptide(L)'
;MLWSIISIFLLLAGIGAIVWYYASQFDKWRQNSEPEQGIATTDFIENNKVTPSMKATAKYFWVVTALFVSQVLLGVITAHYAVDGQGLYGIDIASYIPYAVTRTWHTQLAVFWIATAWLATGLYVAPLISGHEPKFQRFGVNFLFFSLLLIVVGSFAGNGWQSMVY
;
A
#
# COMPACT_ATOMS: atom_id res chain seq x y z
N MET A 1 -23.26 22.29 -15.33
CA MET A 1 -24.56 22.27 -14.62
C MET A 1 -25.38 21.04 -14.97
N LEU A 2 -25.77 20.81 -16.23
CA LEU A 2 -26.56 19.62 -16.62
C LEU A 2 -25.92 18.29 -16.19
N TRP A 3 -24.64 18.06 -16.53
CA TRP A 3 -23.91 16.84 -16.15
C TRP A 3 -23.75 16.65 -14.65
N SER A 4 -23.64 17.74 -13.89
CA SER A 4 -23.54 17.70 -12.43
C SER A 4 -24.85 17.25 -11.79
N ILE A 5 -25.99 17.67 -12.35
CA ILE A 5 -27.33 17.24 -11.89
C ILE A 5 -27.54 15.77 -12.26
N ILE A 6 -27.20 15.38 -13.49
CA ILE A 6 -27.30 13.98 -13.96
C ILE A 6 -26.45 13.04 -13.11
N SER A 7 -25.21 13.42 -12.74
CA SER A 7 -24.35 12.56 -11.92
C SER A 7 -24.92 12.33 -10.52
N ILE A 8 -25.57 13.32 -9.92
CA ILE A 8 -26.25 13.18 -8.62
C ILE A 8 -27.41 12.20 -8.73
N PHE A 9 -28.26 12.33 -9.76
CA PHE A 9 -29.37 11.39 -9.96
C PHE A 9 -28.88 9.96 -10.25
N LEU A 10 -27.84 9.79 -11.07
CA LEU A 10 -27.23 8.48 -11.32
C LEU A 10 -26.63 7.88 -10.07
N LEU A 11 -25.96 8.68 -9.22
CA LEU A 11 -25.42 8.23 -7.94
C LEU A 11 -26.53 7.76 -7.00
N LEU A 12 -27.59 8.55 -6.83
CA LEU A 12 -28.72 8.20 -5.97
C LEU A 12 -29.47 6.97 -6.48
N ALA A 13 -29.69 6.88 -7.79
CA ALA A 13 -30.30 5.70 -8.41
C ALA A 13 -29.42 4.46 -8.25
N GLY A 14 -28.09 4.59 -8.41
CA GLY A 14 -27.13 3.52 -8.21
C GLY A 14 -27.10 3.02 -6.76
N ILE A 15 -27.04 3.93 -5.79
CA ILE A 15 -27.11 3.59 -4.37
C ILE A 15 -28.44 2.90 -4.06
N GLY A 16 -29.57 3.47 -4.52
CA GLY A 16 -30.90 2.88 -4.32
C GLY A 16 -31.02 1.49 -4.92
N ALA A 17 -30.49 1.27 -6.13
CA ALA A 17 -30.49 -0.03 -6.79
C ALA A 17 -29.64 -1.06 -6.04
N ILE A 18 -28.45 -0.69 -5.57
CA ILE A 18 -27.58 -1.57 -4.78
C ILE A 18 -28.25 -1.93 -3.45
N VAL A 19 -28.83 -0.94 -2.74
CA VAL A 19 -29.51 -1.17 -1.46
C VAL A 19 -30.74 -2.05 -1.66
N TRP A 20 -31.58 -1.78 -2.67
CA TRP A 20 -32.74 -2.61 -2.99
C TRP A 20 -32.34 -4.04 -3.34
N TYR A 21 -31.34 -4.21 -4.20
CA TYR A 21 -30.83 -5.53 -4.57
C TYR A 21 -30.30 -6.28 -3.35
N TYR A 22 -29.44 -5.64 -2.54
CA TYR A 22 -28.89 -6.23 -1.33
C TYR A 22 -30.01 -6.64 -0.35
N ALA A 23 -30.96 -5.76 -0.06
CA ALA A 23 -32.09 -6.05 0.84
C ALA A 23 -32.96 -7.21 0.30
N SER A 24 -33.19 -7.27 -1.01
CA SER A 24 -33.99 -8.34 -1.63
C SER A 24 -33.33 -9.72 -1.54
N GLN A 25 -31.99 -9.78 -1.50
CA GLN A 25 -31.23 -11.03 -1.41
C GLN A 25 -30.76 -11.34 0.02
N PHE A 26 -30.88 -10.39 0.95
CA PHE A 26 -30.32 -10.48 2.29
C PHE A 26 -30.76 -11.76 3.03
N ASP A 27 -32.06 -12.07 3.03
CA ASP A 27 -32.57 -13.26 3.71
C ASP A 27 -32.08 -14.57 3.06
N LYS A 28 -31.93 -14.59 1.72
CA LYS A 28 -31.42 -15.75 0.99
C LYS A 28 -29.93 -15.98 1.25
N TRP A 29 -29.14 -14.91 1.29
CA TRP A 29 -27.71 -15.01 1.59
C TRP A 29 -27.48 -15.39 3.05
N ARG A 30 -28.27 -14.85 3.98
CA ARG A 30 -28.15 -15.16 5.41
C ARG A 30 -28.40 -16.64 5.71
N GLN A 31 -29.37 -17.26 5.04
CA GLN A 31 -29.62 -18.71 5.17
C GLN A 31 -28.43 -19.57 4.73
N ASN A 32 -27.62 -19.09 3.79
CA ASN A 32 -26.41 -19.76 3.30
C ASN A 32 -25.11 -19.22 3.92
N SER A 33 -25.20 -18.33 4.92
CA SER A 33 -24.03 -17.70 5.55
C SER A 33 -23.54 -18.43 6.79
N GLU A 34 -24.32 -19.35 7.35
CA GLU A 34 -23.83 -20.21 8.44
C GLU A 34 -22.83 -21.22 7.85
N PRO A 35 -21.60 -21.32 8.40
CA PRO A 35 -20.64 -22.31 7.94
C PRO A 35 -21.24 -23.71 8.10
N GLU A 36 -21.18 -24.55 7.06
CA GLU A 36 -21.72 -25.93 7.09
C GLU A 36 -21.19 -26.75 8.28
N GLN A 37 -20.01 -26.41 8.79
CA GLN A 37 -19.32 -27.09 9.88
C GLN A 37 -19.41 -26.35 11.24
N GLY A 38 -20.23 -25.30 11.34
CA GLY A 38 -20.35 -24.46 12.53
C GLY A 38 -19.22 -23.43 12.67
N ILE A 39 -19.26 -22.65 13.76
CA ILE A 39 -18.26 -21.62 14.05
C ILE A 39 -16.92 -22.29 14.40
N ALA A 40 -15.82 -21.82 13.81
CA ALA A 40 -14.49 -22.32 14.12
C ALA A 40 -14.18 -22.17 15.62
N THR A 41 -13.84 -23.28 16.27
CA THR A 41 -13.48 -23.33 17.70
C THR A 41 -11.98 -23.11 17.95
N THR A 42 -11.18 -23.05 16.89
CA THR A 42 -9.73 -22.89 16.94
C THR A 42 -9.27 -21.87 15.89
N ASP A 43 -8.18 -21.15 16.19
CA ASP A 43 -7.62 -20.18 15.26
C ASP A 43 -6.82 -20.92 14.16
N PHE A 44 -7.30 -20.80 12.94
CA PHE A 44 -6.66 -21.36 11.74
C PHE A 44 -5.26 -20.76 11.50
N ILE A 45 -5.05 -19.49 11.87
CA ILE A 45 -3.79 -18.79 11.66
C ILE A 45 -2.74 -19.28 12.66
N GLU A 46 -3.13 -19.46 13.93
CA GLU A 46 -2.22 -19.90 14.99
C GLU A 46 -1.73 -21.34 14.79
N ASN A 47 -2.59 -22.21 14.24
CA ASN A 47 -2.26 -23.62 14.01
C ASN A 47 -1.43 -23.87 12.74
N ASN A 48 -1.18 -22.85 11.92
CA ASN A 48 -0.40 -22.98 10.69
C ASN A 48 1.11 -22.83 10.92
N LYS A 49 1.90 -23.77 10.41
CA LYS A 49 3.37 -23.68 10.46
C LYS A 49 3.85 -22.59 9.51
N VAL A 50 4.46 -21.55 10.06
CA VAL A 50 5.04 -20.45 9.27
C VAL A 50 6.11 -20.99 8.31
N THR A 51 5.87 -20.85 7.01
CA THR A 51 6.77 -21.34 5.96
C THR A 51 8.01 -20.46 5.80
N PRO A 52 9.13 -21.00 5.27
CA PRO A 52 10.31 -20.23 4.88
C PRO A 52 10.03 -18.97 4.03
N SER A 53 9.12 -19.03 3.05
CA SER A 53 8.72 -17.87 2.24
C SER A 53 7.97 -16.82 3.05
N MET A 54 7.05 -17.21 3.95
CA MET A 54 6.37 -16.27 4.86
C MET A 54 7.38 -15.53 5.76
N LYS A 55 8.36 -16.24 6.31
CA LYS A 55 9.45 -15.62 7.09
C LYS A 55 10.28 -14.66 6.23
N ALA A 56 10.56 -15.03 4.98
CA ALA A 56 11.28 -14.17 4.05
C ALA A 56 10.49 -12.90 3.70
N THR A 57 9.16 -12.93 3.74
CA THR A 57 8.31 -11.76 3.52
C THR A 57 8.36 -10.74 4.67
N ALA A 58 8.75 -11.14 5.89
CA ALA A 58 8.83 -10.23 7.04
C ALA A 58 9.72 -9.00 6.78
N LYS A 59 10.81 -9.16 6.01
CA LYS A 59 11.71 -8.05 5.62
C LYS A 59 11.03 -6.99 4.75
N TYR A 60 9.97 -7.35 4.00
CA TYR A 60 9.21 -6.39 3.22
C TYR A 60 8.51 -5.39 4.14
N PHE A 61 7.91 -5.88 5.23
CA PHE A 61 7.20 -5.01 6.17
C PHE A 61 8.16 -4.01 6.84
N TRP A 62 9.38 -4.44 7.18
CA TRP A 62 10.42 -3.52 7.66
C TRP A 62 10.76 -2.43 6.65
N VAL A 63 10.91 -2.78 5.37
CA VAL A 63 11.15 -1.81 4.30
C VAL A 63 9.95 -0.89 4.11
N VAL A 64 8.73 -1.42 4.11
CA VAL A 64 7.49 -0.63 4.03
C VAL A 64 7.44 0.41 5.15
N THR A 65 7.72 0.02 6.39
CA THR A 65 7.78 0.94 7.52
C THR A 65 8.84 2.02 7.31
N ALA A 66 10.04 1.65 6.86
CA ALA A 66 11.09 2.63 6.57
C ALA A 66 10.68 3.63 5.46
N LEU A 67 10.06 3.15 4.38
CA LEU A 67 9.57 3.99 3.29
C LEU A 67 8.44 4.90 3.77
N PHE A 68 7.53 4.40 4.60
CA PHE A 68 6.45 5.17 5.21
C PHE A 68 6.98 6.29 6.10
N VAL A 69 7.90 5.99 7.03
CA VAL A 69 8.52 7.03 7.87
C VAL A 69 9.24 8.06 7.03
N SER A 70 10.01 7.63 6.01
CA SER A 70 10.70 8.55 5.09
C SER A 70 9.71 9.45 4.34
N GLN A 71 8.57 8.90 3.92
CA GLN A 71 7.51 9.64 3.25
C GLN A 71 6.89 10.71 4.14
N VAL A 72 6.61 10.37 5.40
CA VAL A 72 6.08 11.31 6.39
C VAL A 72 7.08 12.44 6.64
N LEU A 73 8.37 12.12 6.84
CA LEU A 73 9.41 13.13 7.03
C LEU A 73 9.51 14.10 5.84
N LEU A 74 9.52 13.58 4.61
CA LEU A 74 9.52 14.43 3.42
C LEU A 74 8.24 15.26 3.29
N GLY A 75 7.11 14.75 3.78
CA GLY A 75 5.85 15.50 3.86
C GLY A 75 5.96 16.69 4.81
N VAL A 76 6.55 16.48 5.99
CA VAL A 76 6.82 17.56 6.96
C VAL A 76 7.72 18.62 6.34
N ILE A 77 8.82 18.24 5.68
CA ILE A 77 9.74 19.19 5.04
C ILE A 77 9.02 19.98 3.92
N THR A 78 8.27 19.29 3.07
CA THR A 78 7.52 19.91 1.97
C THR A 78 6.49 20.92 2.49
N ALA A 79 5.82 20.61 3.61
CA ALA A 79 4.89 21.52 4.25
C ALA A 79 5.60 22.73 4.88
N HIS A 80 6.80 22.57 5.45
CA HIS A 80 7.58 23.70 5.99
C HIS A 80 8.00 24.68 4.90
N TYR A 81 8.40 24.21 3.72
CA TYR A 81 8.70 25.10 2.58
C TYR A 81 7.49 25.97 2.16
N ALA A 82 6.26 25.49 2.37
CA ALA A 82 5.07 26.29 2.07
C ALA A 82 4.82 27.42 3.09
N VAL A 83 5.45 27.38 4.26
CA VAL A 83 5.28 28.37 5.34
C VAL A 83 6.52 29.27 5.47
N ASP A 84 7.71 28.69 5.58
CA ASP A 84 9.00 29.39 5.80
C ASP A 84 9.78 29.65 4.49
N GLY A 85 9.23 29.23 3.34
CA GLY A 85 9.83 29.43 2.02
C GLY A 85 10.98 28.46 1.71
N GLN A 86 12.19 28.74 2.21
CA GLN A 86 13.40 27.99 1.86
C GLN A 86 14.15 27.38 3.07
N GLY A 87 13.71 27.68 4.29
CA GLY A 87 14.33 27.17 5.52
C GLY A 87 13.49 26.10 6.21
N LEU A 88 14.15 25.29 7.04
CA LEU A 88 13.51 24.47 8.07
C LEU A 88 14.06 24.91 9.42
N TYR A 89 13.26 25.66 10.20
CA TYR A 89 13.68 26.23 11.48
C TYR A 89 14.99 27.06 11.41
N GLY A 90 15.17 27.82 10.33
CA GLY A 90 16.36 28.65 10.10
C GLY A 90 17.57 27.92 9.47
N ILE A 91 17.45 26.61 9.20
CA ILE A 91 18.46 25.85 8.45
C ILE A 91 18.10 25.89 6.96
N ASP A 92 19.04 26.30 6.10
CA ASP A 92 18.88 26.29 4.63
C ASP A 92 19.02 24.87 4.06
N ILE A 93 17.98 24.05 4.27
CA ILE A 93 17.89 22.70 3.71
C ILE A 93 17.60 22.75 2.20
N ALA A 94 17.05 23.85 1.69
CA ALA A 94 16.71 23.99 0.27
C ALA A 94 17.95 23.94 -0.63
N SER A 95 19.11 24.37 -0.14
CA SER A 95 20.40 24.22 -0.83
C SER A 95 20.81 22.76 -1.09
N TYR A 96 20.36 21.82 -0.27
CA TYR A 96 20.67 20.39 -0.40
C TYR A 96 19.51 19.59 -1.01
N ILE A 97 18.27 19.88 -0.60
CA ILE A 97 17.07 19.17 -1.05
C ILE A 97 15.94 20.18 -1.36
N PRO A 98 15.83 20.64 -2.61
CA PRO A 98 14.79 21.59 -3.04
C PRO A 98 13.36 21.06 -2.87
N TYR A 99 12.40 21.98 -2.80
CA TYR A 99 10.95 21.66 -2.71
C TYR A 99 10.46 20.69 -3.79
N ALA A 100 10.93 20.85 -5.03
CA ALA A 100 10.56 19.96 -6.14
C ALA A 100 10.97 18.51 -5.86
N VAL A 101 12.14 18.31 -5.25
CA VAL A 101 12.66 16.99 -4.86
C VAL A 101 11.85 16.41 -3.72
N THR A 102 11.65 17.17 -2.63
CA THR A 102 10.93 16.66 -1.45
C THR A 102 9.50 16.28 -1.79
N ARG A 103 8.81 17.10 -2.59
CA ARG A 103 7.45 16.83 -3.06
C ARG A 103 7.39 15.59 -3.93
N THR A 104 8.31 15.45 -4.89
CA THR A 104 8.35 14.30 -5.80
C THR A 104 8.64 13.02 -5.05
N TRP A 105 9.63 13.03 -4.16
CA TRP A 105 9.98 11.87 -3.35
C TRP A 105 8.86 11.49 -2.38
N HIS A 106 8.18 12.47 -1.77
CA HIS A 106 7.03 12.22 -0.89
C HIS A 106 5.90 11.48 -1.62
N THR A 107 5.48 11.94 -2.79
CA THR A 107 4.38 11.30 -3.53
C THR A 107 4.79 9.95 -4.12
N GLN A 108 6.02 9.81 -4.60
CA GLN A 108 6.54 8.53 -5.08
C GLN A 108 6.62 7.48 -3.96
N LEU A 109 7.16 7.85 -2.80
CA LEU A 109 7.20 6.95 -1.65
C LEU A 109 5.80 6.50 -1.23
N ALA A 110 4.80 7.39 -1.29
CA ALA A 110 3.42 7.05 -0.96
C ALA A 110 2.90 5.89 -1.83
N VAL A 111 3.19 5.91 -3.12
CA VAL A 111 2.86 4.81 -4.03
C VAL A 111 3.68 3.56 -3.70
N PHE A 112 4.99 3.70 -3.52
CA PHE A 112 5.88 2.56 -3.30
C PHE A 112 5.58 1.78 -2.03
N TRP A 113 5.39 2.45 -0.88
CA TRP A 113 5.18 1.72 0.37
C TRP A 113 3.81 1.04 0.38
N ILE A 114 2.75 1.67 -0.16
CA ILE A 114 1.41 1.08 -0.23
C ILE A 114 1.42 -0.15 -1.15
N ALA A 115 1.97 -0.03 -2.35
CA ALA A 115 2.04 -1.14 -3.30
C ALA A 115 2.88 -2.31 -2.73
N THR A 116 4.01 -1.99 -2.08
CA THR A 116 4.89 -3.00 -1.47
C THR A 116 4.20 -3.69 -0.29
N ALA A 117 3.39 -2.97 0.50
CA ALA A 117 2.61 -3.57 1.59
C ALA A 117 1.61 -4.59 1.07
N TRP A 118 0.83 -4.26 0.03
CA TRP A 118 -0.12 -5.20 -0.57
C TRP A 118 0.58 -6.40 -1.22
N LEU A 119 1.72 -6.19 -1.88
CA LEU A 119 2.54 -7.28 -2.41
C LEU A 119 3.03 -8.20 -1.27
N ALA A 120 3.54 -7.64 -0.17
CA ALA A 120 3.98 -8.40 0.98
C ALA A 120 2.84 -9.21 1.60
N THR A 121 1.68 -8.61 1.80
CA THR A 121 0.48 -9.31 2.29
C THR A 121 0.11 -10.47 1.37
N GLY A 122 0.07 -10.26 0.05
CA GLY A 122 -0.22 -11.32 -0.92
C GLY A 122 0.79 -12.48 -0.85
N LEU A 123 2.09 -12.18 -0.75
CA LEU A 123 3.14 -13.20 -0.62
C LEU A 123 3.06 -13.96 0.70
N TYR A 124 2.64 -13.30 1.78
CA TYR A 124 2.47 -13.91 3.09
C TYR A 124 1.24 -14.84 3.13
N VAL A 125 0.13 -14.41 2.51
CA VAL A 125 -1.14 -15.14 2.51
C VAL A 125 -1.15 -16.29 1.49
N ALA A 126 -0.36 -16.22 0.42
CA ALA A 126 -0.36 -17.24 -0.63
C ALA A 126 -0.11 -18.69 -0.12
N PRO A 127 0.89 -18.97 0.73
CA PRO A 127 1.07 -20.32 1.29
C PRO A 127 -0.02 -20.72 2.29
N LEU A 128 -0.60 -19.76 3.02
CA LEU A 128 -1.71 -19.98 3.95
C LEU A 128 -2.96 -20.51 3.23
N ILE A 129 -3.28 -19.94 2.06
CA ILE A 129 -4.42 -20.39 1.25
C ILE A 129 -4.09 -21.69 0.52
N SER A 130 -2.86 -21.84 0.01
CA SER A 130 -2.47 -23.02 -0.76
C SER A 130 -2.25 -24.28 0.08
N GLY A 131 -2.06 -24.15 1.41
CA GLY A 131 -1.76 -25.28 2.31
C GLY A 131 -0.39 -25.94 2.10
N HIS A 132 0.41 -25.46 1.14
CA HIS A 132 1.74 -25.94 0.80
C HIS A 132 2.61 -24.79 0.30
N GLU A 133 3.93 -24.93 0.41
CA GLU A 133 4.89 -23.96 -0.11
C GLU A 133 5.42 -24.40 -1.50
N PRO A 134 5.13 -23.64 -2.58
CA PRO A 134 5.64 -23.97 -3.91
C PRO A 134 7.18 -24.04 -3.96
N LYS A 135 7.71 -24.93 -4.80
CA LYS A 135 9.16 -25.04 -5.01
C LYS A 135 9.71 -23.69 -5.48
N PHE A 136 10.81 -23.25 -4.86
CA PHE A 136 11.48 -21.96 -5.12
C PHE A 136 10.70 -20.70 -4.73
N GLN A 137 9.58 -20.78 -3.99
CA GLN A 137 8.82 -19.60 -3.55
C GLN A 137 9.70 -18.60 -2.78
N ARG A 138 10.52 -19.09 -1.84
CA ARG A 138 11.48 -18.26 -1.10
C ARG A 138 12.48 -17.53 -2.02
N PHE A 139 12.92 -18.17 -3.09
CA PHE A 139 13.81 -17.54 -4.07
C PHE A 139 13.09 -16.41 -4.80
N GLY A 140 11.86 -16.64 -5.27
CA GLY A 140 11.03 -15.61 -5.91
C GLY A 140 10.78 -14.41 -5.00
N VAL A 141 10.46 -14.65 -3.72
CA VAL A 141 10.32 -13.60 -2.70
C VAL A 141 11.62 -12.81 -2.51
N ASN A 142 12.76 -13.49 -2.50
CA ASN A 142 14.04 -12.79 -2.37
C ASN A 142 14.40 -11.98 -3.62
N PHE A 143 14.18 -12.55 -4.81
CA PHE A 143 14.44 -11.88 -6.08
C PHE A 143 13.58 -10.62 -6.21
N LEU A 144 12.27 -10.75 -6.01
CA LEU A 144 11.33 -9.63 -6.09
C LEU A 144 11.69 -8.53 -5.08
N PHE A 145 12.14 -8.90 -3.87
CA PHE A 145 12.57 -7.93 -2.87
C PHE A 145 13.73 -7.07 -3.36
N PHE A 146 14.76 -7.69 -3.93
CA PHE A 146 15.90 -6.96 -4.48
C PHE A 146 15.52 -6.14 -5.71
N SER A 147 14.63 -6.64 -6.57
CA SER A 147 14.10 -5.88 -7.71
C SER A 147 13.37 -4.61 -7.24
N LEU A 148 12.53 -4.71 -6.21
CA LEU A 148 11.83 -3.56 -5.65
C LEU A 148 12.80 -2.55 -5.05
N LEU A 149 13.79 -2.99 -4.26
CA LEU A 149 14.80 -2.09 -3.73
C LEU A 149 15.58 -1.37 -4.84
N LEU A 150 15.95 -2.09 -5.90
CA LEU A 150 16.64 -1.50 -7.04
C LEU A 150 15.78 -0.45 -7.73
N ILE A 151 14.48 -0.73 -7.94
CA ILE A 151 13.53 0.22 -8.55
C ILE A 151 13.37 1.47 -7.68
N VAL A 152 13.18 1.28 -6.37
CA VAL A 152 13.01 2.36 -5.40
C VAL A 152 14.26 3.25 -5.39
N VAL A 153 15.45 2.67 -5.16
CA VAL A 153 16.72 3.43 -5.12
C VAL A 153 17.03 4.08 -6.48
N GLY A 154 16.81 3.36 -7.58
CA GLY A 154 17.00 3.88 -8.94
C GLY A 154 16.07 5.07 -9.24
N SER A 155 14.83 5.02 -8.78
CA SER A 155 13.87 6.12 -8.91
C SER A 155 14.33 7.36 -8.14
N PHE A 156 14.88 7.22 -6.93
CA PHE A 156 15.41 8.36 -6.16
C PHE A 156 16.65 8.97 -6.79
N ALA A 157 17.59 8.14 -7.25
CA ALA A 157 18.83 8.61 -7.88
C ALA A 157 18.54 9.33 -9.22
N GLY A 158 17.67 8.78 -10.06
CA GLY A 158 17.29 9.38 -11.34
C GLY A 158 16.52 10.68 -11.17
N ASN A 159 15.46 10.68 -10.36
CA ASN A 159 14.60 11.86 -10.17
C ASN A 159 15.30 12.96 -9.37
N GLY A 160 16.11 12.61 -8.36
CA GLY A 160 16.89 13.57 -7.57
C GLY A 160 17.91 14.31 -8.42
N TRP A 161 18.65 13.60 -9.28
CA TRP A 161 19.60 14.23 -10.20
C TRP A 161 18.89 15.12 -11.23
N GLN A 162 17.82 14.63 -11.85
CA GLN A 162 17.12 15.37 -12.89
C GLN A 162 16.45 16.64 -12.36
N SER A 163 15.91 16.61 -11.14
CA SER A 163 15.28 17.79 -10.51
C SER A 163 16.25 18.78 -9.85
N MET A 164 17.53 18.43 -9.73
CA MET A 164 18.61 19.38 -9.37
C MET A 164 19.23 20.06 -10.59
N VAL A 165 19.03 19.50 -11.79
CA VAL A 165 19.62 19.97 -13.05
C VAL A 165 18.70 20.92 -13.83
N TYR A 166 17.41 21.01 -13.46
CA TYR A 166 16.41 21.94 -14.01
C TYR A 166 15.82 22.81 -12.90
#